data_AF-A0AAX4I4Y9-F1
#
_entry.id   AF-A0AAX4I4Y9-F1
#
_cell.length_a   1.000
_cell.length_b   1.000
_cell.length_c   1.000
_cell.angle_alpha   90.00
_cell.angle_beta   90.00
_cell.angle_gamma   90.00
#
_symmetry.space_group_name_H-M   'P 1'
#
loop_
_entity.id
_entity.type
_entity.pdbx_description
1 polymer ?
#
loop_
_entity_poly.entity_id
_entity_poly.type
_entity_poly.pdbx_seq_one_letter_code
_entity_poly.pdbx_strand_id
1 'polypeptide(L)'
;MHPHLHTKDNFECEDIMVALEECHAKGFLFKSLGGCNGAKDKVSECLRGARARRTEANRAAARAKREERENRIKEINKSLGLD
;
A
#
# COMPACT_ATOMS: atom_id res chain seq x y z
N MET A 1 -13.60 -9.32 10.45
CA MET A 1 -13.55 -8.76 9.08
C MET A 1 -12.74 -7.48 9.12
N HIS A 2 -11.91 -7.24 8.10
CA HIS A 2 -11.13 -6.02 7.95
C HIS A 2 -11.69 -5.21 6.77
N PRO A 3 -12.86 -4.57 6.90
CA PRO A 3 -13.58 -4.02 5.74
C PRO A 3 -12.77 -2.93 5.03
N HIS A 4 -11.95 -2.20 5.79
CA HIS A 4 -11.06 -1.17 5.27
C HIS A 4 -9.85 -1.69 4.50
N LEU A 5 -9.57 -3.00 4.55
CA LEU A 5 -8.43 -3.61 3.87
C LEU A 5 -8.82 -4.25 2.54
N HIS A 6 -10.10 -4.56 2.34
CA HIS A 6 -10.68 -5.03 1.07
C HIS A 6 -10.84 -3.87 0.07
N THR A 7 -9.71 -3.33 -0.40
CA THR A 7 -9.66 -2.24 -1.37
C THR A 7 -8.86 -2.66 -2.59
N LYS A 8 -9.01 -1.92 -3.70
CA LYS A 8 -8.23 -2.15 -4.94
C LYS A 8 -6.71 -2.14 -4.71
N ASP A 9 -6.26 -1.41 -3.70
CA ASP A 9 -4.84 -1.24 -3.35
C ASP A 9 -4.22 -2.45 -2.62
N ASN A 10 -5.05 -3.39 -2.14
CA ASN A 10 -4.61 -4.56 -1.37
C ASN A 10 -5.14 -5.87 -1.97
N PHE A 11 -5.62 -5.86 -3.22
CA PHE A 11 -6.19 -7.03 -3.87
C PHE A 11 -5.20 -8.20 -3.92
N GLU A 12 -3.88 -7.92 -3.99
CA GLU A 12 -2.84 -8.95 -3.93
C GLU A 12 -2.77 -9.73 -2.60
N CYS A 13 -3.43 -9.24 -1.55
CA CYS A 13 -3.44 -9.87 -0.23
C CYS A 13 -4.76 -10.60 0.07
N GLU A 14 -5.69 -10.68 -0.90
CA GLU A 14 -7.05 -11.22 -0.69
C GLU A 14 -7.02 -12.65 -0.13
N ASP A 15 -6.28 -13.57 -0.76
CA ASP A 15 -6.18 -14.97 -0.31
C ASP A 15 -5.68 -15.09 1.14
N ILE A 16 -4.75 -14.22 1.54
CA ILE A 16 -4.18 -14.22 2.90
C ILE A 16 -5.20 -13.65 3.89
N MET A 17 -6.00 -12.65 3.48
CA MET A 17 -7.09 -12.11 4.29
C MET A 17 -8.23 -13.13 4.46
N VAL A 18 -8.57 -13.88 3.41
CA VAL A 18 -9.54 -14.99 3.46
C VAL A 18 -9.08 -16.06 4.44
N ALA A 19 -7.80 -16.46 4.41
CA ALA A 19 -7.26 -17.43 5.37
C ALA A 19 -7.38 -16.97 6.83
N LEU A 20 -7.26 -15.66 7.10
CA LEU A 20 -7.48 -15.11 8.43
C LEU A 20 -8.98 -15.09 8.81
N GLU A 21 -9.86 -14.86 7.85
CA GLU A 21 -11.31 -14.94 8.05
C GLU A 21 -11.77 -16.36 8.36
N GLU A 22 -11.27 -17.35 7.62
CA GLU A 22 -11.47 -18.77 7.91
C GLU A 22 -10.97 -19.15 9.32
N CYS A 23 -9.81 -18.60 9.73
CA CYS A 23 -9.33 -18.81 11.09
C CYS A 23 -10.27 -18.20 12.14
N HIS A 24 -10.77 -16.99 11.90
CA HIS A 24 -11.74 -16.36 12.79
C HIS A 24 -13.08 -17.10 12.84
N ALA A 25 -13.47 -17.79 11.76
CA ALA A 25 -14.68 -18.62 11.71
C ALA A 25 -14.63 -19.83 12.68
N LYS A 26 -13.45 -20.20 13.19
CA LYS A 26 -13.28 -21.22 14.23
C LYS A 26 -13.83 -20.81 15.59
N GLY A 27 -14.19 -19.54 15.76
CA GLY A 27 -14.90 -19.03 16.94
C GLY A 27 -14.15 -17.95 17.70
N PHE A 28 -14.91 -17.14 18.44
CA PHE A 28 -14.41 -15.97 19.16
C PHE A 28 -13.32 -16.33 20.19
N LEU A 29 -13.53 -17.37 21.01
CA LEU A 29 -12.56 -17.77 22.03
C LEU A 29 -11.22 -18.22 21.41
N PHE A 30 -11.26 -18.98 20.32
CA PHE A 30 -10.05 -19.44 19.62
C PHE A 30 -9.23 -18.26 19.10
N LYS A 31 -9.89 -17.27 18.49
CA LYS A 31 -9.27 -16.01 18.06
C LYS A 31 -8.69 -15.24 19.24
N SER A 32 -9.48 -15.03 20.29
CA SER A 32 -9.13 -14.19 21.45
C SER A 32 -7.96 -14.76 22.26
N LEU A 33 -7.79 -16.08 22.25
CA LEU A 33 -6.64 -16.76 22.86
C LEU A 33 -5.40 -16.81 21.94
N GLY A 34 -5.43 -16.16 20.78
CA GLY A 34 -4.29 -16.05 19.87
C GLY A 34 -4.14 -17.19 18.86
N GLY A 35 -5.14 -18.07 18.73
CA GLY A 35 -5.12 -19.21 17.80
C GLY A 35 -5.00 -18.83 16.31
N CYS A 36 -5.15 -17.54 15.98
CA CYS A 36 -5.04 -17.00 14.62
C CYS A 36 -3.82 -16.09 14.39
N ASN A 37 -2.89 -16.00 15.35
CA ASN A 37 -1.75 -15.06 15.24
C ASN A 37 -0.88 -15.33 14.00
N GLY A 38 -0.60 -16.60 13.67
CA GLY A 38 0.17 -16.91 12.46
C GLY A 38 -0.50 -16.46 11.15
N ALA A 39 -1.83 -16.56 11.05
CA ALA A 39 -2.57 -16.04 9.89
C ALA A 39 -2.56 -14.50 9.86
N LYS A 40 -2.70 -13.86 11.03
CA LYS A 40 -2.60 -12.40 11.20
C LYS A 40 -1.22 -11.87 10.80
N ASP A 41 -0.14 -12.58 11.13
CA ASP A 41 1.22 -12.18 10.80
C ASP A 41 1.44 -12.19 9.28
N LYS A 42 0.94 -13.21 8.58
CA LYS A 42 0.97 -13.27 7.11
C LYS A 42 0.22 -12.09 6.47
N VAL A 43 -0.98 -11.75 6.96
CA VAL A 43 -1.71 -10.55 6.49
C VAL A 43 -0.87 -9.29 6.71
N SER A 44 -0.25 -9.16 7.89
CA SER A 44 0.57 -8.00 8.22
C SER A 44 1.80 -7.87 7.33
N GLU A 45 2.45 -8.99 7.01
CA GLU A 45 3.59 -9.05 6.09
C GLU A 45 3.19 -8.64 4.67
N CYS A 46 2.10 -9.21 4.15
CA CYS A 46 1.61 -8.89 2.80
C CYS A 46 1.31 -7.39 2.66
N LEU A 47 0.55 -6.82 3.60
CA LEU A 47 0.15 -5.41 3.55
C LEU A 47 1.34 -4.46 3.73
N ARG A 48 2.37 -4.85 4.49
CA ARG A 48 3.63 -4.09 4.57
C ARG A 48 4.34 -4.08 3.22
N GLY A 49 4.40 -5.22 2.53
CA GLY A 49 4.94 -5.33 1.18
C GLY A 49 4.18 -4.48 0.16
N ALA A 50 2.85 -4.57 0.15
CA ALA A 50 1.98 -3.76 -0.71
C ALA A 50 2.19 -2.26 -0.48
N ARG A 51 2.24 -1.84 0.80
CA ARG A 51 2.54 -0.46 1.18
C ARG A 51 3.91 -0.01 0.67
N ALA A 52 4.94 -0.84 0.81
CA ALA A 52 6.30 -0.51 0.38
C ALA A 52 6.35 -0.25 -1.14
N ARG A 53 5.75 -1.14 -1.95
CA ARG A 53 5.66 -0.98 -3.41
C ARG A 53 4.94 0.30 -3.81
N ARG A 54 3.79 0.58 -3.18
CA ARG A 54 3.04 1.82 -3.44
C ARG A 54 3.84 3.07 -3.05
N THR A 55 4.51 3.03 -1.90
CA THR A 55 5.38 4.14 -1.46
C THR A 55 6.51 4.38 -2.45
N GLU A 56 7.14 3.33 -2.98
CA GLU A 56 8.16 3.43 -4.00
C GLU A 56 7.63 4.04 -5.30
N ALA A 57 6.51 3.54 -5.82
CA ALA A 57 5.86 4.08 -7.01
C ALA A 57 5.48 5.56 -6.85
N ASN A 58 4.91 5.93 -5.70
CA ASN A 58 4.58 7.33 -5.39
C ASN A 58 5.83 8.22 -5.33
N ARG A 59 6.93 7.72 -4.75
CA ARG A 59 8.21 8.46 -4.72
C ARG A 59 8.78 8.64 -6.12
N ALA A 60 8.71 7.62 -6.98
CA ALA A 60 9.16 7.72 -8.37
C ALA A 60 8.32 8.74 -9.15
N ALA A 61 6.99 8.66 -9.05
CA ALA A 61 6.08 9.60 -9.70
C ALA A 61 6.28 11.04 -9.20
N ALA A 62 6.52 11.23 -7.90
CA ALA A 62 6.80 12.55 -7.35
C ALA A 62 8.11 13.15 -7.88
N ARG A 63 9.17 12.34 -8.02
CA ARG A 63 10.42 12.77 -8.63
C ARG A 63 10.24 13.17 -10.08
N ALA A 64 9.57 12.34 -10.89
CA ALA A 64 9.29 12.64 -12.29
C ALA A 64 8.49 13.95 -12.45
N LYS A 65 7.45 14.16 -11.64
CA LYS A 65 6.67 15.40 -11.64
C LYS A 65 7.50 16.63 -11.23
N ARG A 66 8.43 16.47 -10.28
CA ARG A 66 9.32 17.55 -9.85
C ARG A 66 10.26 17.95 -10.99
N GLU A 67 10.87 16.98 -11.65
CA GLU A 67 11.75 17.19 -12.80
C GLU A 67 11.01 17.85 -13.98
N GLU A 68 9.82 17.34 -14.33
CA GLU A 68 8.97 17.93 -15.36
C GLU A 68 8.64 19.40 -15.05
N ARG A 69 8.28 19.70 -13.79
CA ARG A 69 7.99 21.06 -13.35
C ARG A 69 9.22 21.95 -13.44
N GLU A 70 10.38 21.48 -13.00
CA GLU A 70 11.64 22.25 -13.04
C GLU A 70 12.05 22.56 -14.48
N ASN A 71 11.96 21.57 -15.38
CA ASN A 71 12.22 21.76 -16.80
C ASN A 71 11.25 22.78 -17.40
N ARG A 72 9.94 22.67 -17.11
CA ARG A 72 8.94 23.63 -17.60
C ARG A 72 9.21 25.05 -17.09
N ILE A 73 9.58 25.21 -15.83
CA ILE A 73 9.93 26.54 -15.27
C ILE A 73 11.16 27.10 -15.98
N LYS A 74 12.20 26.28 -16.22
CA LYS A 74 13.41 26.70 -16.93
C LYS A 74 13.08 27.18 -18.34
N GLU A 75 12.26 26.44 -19.09
CA GLU A 75 11.83 26.86 -20.44
C GLU A 75 11.05 28.17 -20.41
N ILE A 76 10.18 28.37 -19.40
CA ILE A 76 9.45 29.63 -19.22
C ILE A 76 10.42 30.79 -18.93
N ASN A 77 11.37 30.64 -18.00
CA ASN A 77 12.35 31.68 -17.68
C ASN A 77 13.16 32.08 -18.91
N LYS A 78 13.62 31.10 -19.69
CA LYS A 78 14.30 31.33 -20.96
C LYS A 78 13.46 32.11 -21.96
N SER A 79 12.18 31.74 -22.10
CA SER A 79 11.26 32.43 -23.01
C SER A 79 10.97 33.88 -22.62
N LEU A 80 11.10 34.20 -21.33
CA LEU A 80 10.91 35.53 -20.77
C LEU A 80 12.22 36.33 -20.67
N GLY A 81 13.37 35.74 -21.05
CA GLY A 81 14.68 36.37 -20.94
C GLY A 81 15.12 36.60 -19.49
N LEU A 82 14.65 35.76 -18.56
CA LEU A 82 14.92 35.83 -17.12
C LEU A 82 16.10 34.92 -16.68
N ASP A 83 16.87 34.41 -17.64
CA ASP A 83 18.02 33.51 -17.43
C ASP A 83 19.33 34.25 -17.14
#